data_AF-A0A940F3P1-F1
#
_entry.id   AF-A0A940F3P1-F1
#
_cell.length_a   1.000
_cell.length_b   1.000
_cell.length_c   1.000
_cell.angle_alpha   90.00
_cell.angle_beta   90.00
_cell.angle_gamma   90.00
#
_symmetry.space_group_name_H-M   'P 1'
#
loop_
_entity.id
_entity.type
_entity.pdbx_description
1 polymer ?
#
loop_
_entity_poly.entity_id
_entity_poly.type
_entity_poly.pdbx_seq_one_letter_code
_entity_poly.pdbx_strand_id
1 'polypeptide(L)'
;MTPSTPPPAADDPQSLSELLAELQATAEQLGSQLGDLGRLGRQNAVQQAEQLPAVRRVLEVAPPELRARLASAATHGLLATRDLADWLLAQMQGDPPVAPEPEELPITPIGMPRIERVPTTWVLTASVDNHAATESRAFSVIGIKERNRRRAMEIEPGDVLVLYLTKVMAFAGAIRVTGDLYEDREKIWPGQPKNPDAYPWRFPTEPVVALPRERWVPAEELSTQLEHVQKWPAEHWKLAFQGQLRTVSDHDAGLLLDRLHAEAGTPA
;
A
#
# COMPACT_ATOMS: atom_id res chain seq x y z
N MET A 1 -6.70 25.56 -44.31
CA MET A 1 -6.31 24.15 -44.45
C MET A 1 -4.84 24.06 -44.10
N THR A 2 -4.51 23.80 -42.84
CA THR A 2 -3.15 23.54 -42.40
C THR A 2 -2.72 22.17 -42.93
N PRO A 3 -1.53 22.03 -43.54
CA PRO A 3 -1.07 20.73 -43.97
C PRO A 3 -0.81 19.89 -42.72
N SER A 4 -1.50 18.75 -42.62
CA SER A 4 -1.23 17.74 -41.62
C SER A 4 0.08 17.06 -42.03
N THR A 5 1.19 17.47 -41.43
CA THR A 5 2.48 16.78 -41.61
C THR A 5 2.29 15.32 -41.21
N PRO A 6 2.61 14.34 -42.08
CA PRO A 6 2.50 12.94 -41.73
C PRO A 6 3.38 12.64 -40.51
N PRO A 7 2.94 11.75 -39.59
CA PRO A 7 3.78 11.35 -38.48
C PRO A 7 5.10 10.77 -39.02
N PRO A 8 6.24 11.04 -38.37
CA PRO A 8 7.50 10.49 -38.81
C PRO A 8 7.45 8.96 -38.81
N ALA A 9 8.22 8.34 -39.71
CA ALA A 9 8.31 6.89 -39.78
C ALA A 9 8.92 6.36 -38.47
N ALA A 10 8.34 5.28 -37.94
CA ALA A 10 8.77 4.65 -36.68
C ALA A 10 10.24 4.17 -36.71
N ASP A 11 10.81 4.01 -37.90
CA ASP A 11 12.18 3.53 -38.13
C ASP A 11 13.24 4.65 -38.18
N ASP A 12 12.84 5.92 -38.06
CA ASP A 12 13.80 7.04 -38.00
C ASP A 12 14.33 7.24 -36.56
N PRO A 13 15.64 7.04 -36.31
CA PRO A 13 16.23 7.12 -34.97
C PRO A 13 16.06 8.50 -34.31
N GLN A 14 16.05 9.57 -35.11
CA GLN A 14 15.91 10.93 -34.57
C GLN A 14 14.48 11.17 -34.09
N SER A 15 13.49 10.79 -34.91
CA SER A 15 12.07 10.83 -34.55
C SER A 15 11.75 9.96 -33.33
N LEU A 16 12.43 8.83 -33.18
CA LEU A 16 12.31 7.97 -32.00
C LEU A 16 12.84 8.65 -30.72
N SER A 17 14.00 9.30 -30.83
CA SER A 17 14.62 10.01 -29.70
C SER A 17 13.80 11.19 -29.22
N GLU A 18 13.16 11.92 -30.15
CA GLU A 18 12.26 13.04 -29.84
C GLU A 18 10.99 12.54 -29.13
N LEU A 19 10.40 11.44 -29.60
CA LEU A 19 9.24 10.82 -28.97
C LEU A 19 9.55 10.29 -27.55
N LEU A 20 10.75 9.74 -27.33
CA LEU A 20 11.18 9.29 -26.01
C LEU A 20 11.40 10.47 -25.05
N ALA A 21 11.98 11.57 -25.52
CA ALA A 21 12.16 12.78 -24.73
C ALA A 21 10.80 13.42 -24.34
N GLU A 22 9.83 13.45 -25.27
CA GLU A 22 8.46 13.91 -25.00
C GLU A 22 7.75 13.01 -23.96
N LEU A 23 7.90 11.69 -24.06
CA LEU A 23 7.32 10.73 -23.11
C LEU A 23 7.92 10.94 -21.71
N GLN A 24 9.24 11.12 -21.61
CA GLN A 24 9.93 11.31 -20.35
C GLN A 24 9.51 12.62 -19.66
N ALA A 25 9.44 13.74 -20.40
CA ALA A 25 8.97 15.02 -19.87
C ALA A 25 7.51 14.94 -19.38
N THR A 26 6.67 14.21 -20.12
CA THR A 26 5.26 13.99 -19.74
C THR A 26 5.14 13.15 -18.46
N ALA A 27 5.97 12.12 -18.30
CA ALA A 27 6.01 11.28 -17.11
C ALA A 27 6.48 12.05 -15.86
N GLU A 28 7.48 12.92 -15.99
CA GLU A 28 7.96 13.78 -14.90
C GLU A 28 6.88 14.78 -14.44
N GLN A 29 6.19 15.43 -15.39
CA GLN A 29 5.10 16.35 -15.09
C GLN A 29 3.92 15.65 -14.41
N LEU A 30 3.54 14.45 -14.87
CA LEU A 30 2.48 13.65 -14.27
C LEU A 30 2.87 13.13 -12.88
N GLY A 31 4.11 12.67 -12.69
CA GLY A 31 4.62 12.21 -11.40
C GLY A 31 4.57 13.30 -10.33
N SER A 32 4.95 14.54 -10.68
CA SER A 32 4.84 15.70 -9.78
C SER A 32 3.39 16.02 -9.42
N GLN A 33 2.44 15.88 -10.36
CA GLN A 33 1.01 16.15 -10.09
C GLN A 33 0.33 15.01 -9.31
N LEU A 34 0.79 13.77 -9.48
CA LEU A 34 0.25 12.59 -8.81
C LEU A 34 0.69 12.47 -7.34
N GLY A 35 1.85 13.03 -6.98
CA GLY A 35 2.39 13.01 -5.61
C GLY A 35 1.50 13.70 -4.58
N ASP A 36 0.73 14.70 -4.99
CA ASP A 36 -0.16 15.48 -4.11
C ASP A 36 -1.61 14.97 -4.07
N LEU A 37 -1.94 13.94 -4.87
CA LEU A 37 -3.32 13.48 -5.07
C LEU A 37 -3.64 12.21 -4.28
N GLY A 38 -4.83 12.16 -3.65
CA GLY A 38 -5.40 10.93 -3.07
C GLY A 38 -5.86 9.90 -4.11
N ARG A 39 -6.23 8.68 -3.69
CA ARG A 39 -6.52 7.50 -4.57
C ARG A 39 -7.51 7.78 -5.72
N LEU A 40 -8.60 8.51 -5.47
CA LEU A 40 -9.57 8.90 -6.49
C LEU A 40 -9.01 9.92 -7.50
N GLY A 41 -8.16 10.84 -7.04
CA GLY A 41 -7.45 11.79 -7.91
C GLY A 41 -6.46 11.09 -8.83
N ARG A 42 -5.76 10.06 -8.31
CA ARG A 42 -4.83 9.24 -9.10
C ARG A 42 -5.52 8.44 -10.19
N GLN A 43 -6.66 7.81 -9.92
CA GLN A 43 -7.43 7.07 -10.92
C GLN A 43 -7.93 7.96 -12.07
N ASN A 44 -8.42 9.16 -11.74
CA ASN A 44 -8.87 10.12 -12.76
C ASN A 44 -7.71 10.68 -13.59
N ALA A 45 -6.55 10.94 -12.97
CA ALA A 45 -5.36 11.43 -13.66
C ALA A 45 -4.80 10.40 -14.65
N VAL A 46 -4.84 9.11 -14.29
CA VAL A 46 -4.46 8.00 -15.18
C VAL A 46 -5.36 7.93 -16.42
N GLN A 47 -6.68 8.02 -16.24
CA GLN A 47 -7.62 8.03 -17.37
C GLN A 47 -7.43 9.23 -18.29
N GLN A 48 -6.99 10.38 -17.75
CA GLN A 48 -6.66 11.56 -18.55
C GLN A 48 -5.30 11.43 -19.25
N ALA A 49 -4.32 10.76 -18.63
CA ALA A 49 -3.01 10.50 -19.20
C ALA A 49 -3.08 9.61 -20.46
N GLU A 50 -4.00 8.64 -20.49
CA GLU A 50 -4.27 7.81 -21.68
C GLU A 50 -4.79 8.61 -22.88
N GLN A 51 -5.38 9.79 -22.63
CA GLN A 51 -5.88 10.68 -23.68
C GLN A 51 -4.84 11.71 -24.15
N LEU A 52 -3.63 11.71 -23.58
CA LEU A 52 -2.60 12.65 -23.97
C LEU A 52 -2.09 12.36 -25.39
N PRO A 53 -1.96 13.39 -26.26
CA PRO A 53 -1.52 13.22 -27.64
C PRO A 53 -0.19 12.49 -27.79
N ALA A 54 0.77 12.70 -26.88
CA ALA A 54 2.08 12.04 -26.89
C ALA A 54 1.97 10.53 -26.65
N VAL A 55 1.20 10.11 -25.64
CA VAL A 55 0.96 8.69 -25.31
C VAL A 55 0.25 7.99 -26.48
N ARG A 56 -0.73 8.66 -27.09
CA ARG A 56 -1.43 8.14 -28.26
C ARG A 56 -0.50 7.94 -29.45
N ARG A 57 0.41 8.88 -29.71
CA ARG A 57 1.37 8.80 -30.81
C ARG A 57 2.36 7.66 -30.62
N VAL A 58 2.82 7.42 -29.39
CA VAL A 58 3.67 6.27 -29.04
C VAL A 58 2.92 4.94 -29.23
N LEU A 59 1.65 4.86 -28.81
CA LEU A 59 0.82 3.68 -29.03
C LEU A 59 0.57 3.40 -30.52
N GLU A 60 0.49 4.42 -31.37
CA GLU A 60 0.29 4.28 -32.83
C GLU A 60 1.51 3.68 -33.55
N VAL A 61 2.72 3.91 -33.07
CA VAL A 61 3.96 3.36 -33.67
C VAL A 61 4.49 2.12 -32.95
N ALA A 62 4.02 1.84 -31.73
CA ALA A 62 4.44 0.69 -30.94
C ALA A 62 4.01 -0.66 -31.57
N PRO A 63 4.88 -1.68 -31.55
CA PRO A 63 4.52 -3.06 -31.91
C PRO A 63 3.34 -3.59 -31.07
N PRO A 64 2.56 -4.57 -31.56
CA PRO A 64 1.39 -5.11 -30.86
C PRO A 64 1.70 -5.60 -29.44
N GLU A 65 2.86 -6.21 -29.22
CA GLU A 65 3.28 -6.66 -27.88
C GLU A 65 3.53 -5.50 -26.91
N LEU A 66 3.97 -4.35 -27.44
CA LEU A 66 4.24 -3.14 -26.66
C LEU A 66 2.95 -2.35 -26.35
N ARG A 67 1.99 -2.31 -27.28
CA ARG A 67 0.67 -1.70 -27.06
C ARG A 67 -0.10 -2.37 -25.92
N ALA A 68 -0.08 -3.69 -25.86
CA ALA A 68 -0.73 -4.45 -24.79
C ALA A 68 -0.13 -4.14 -23.41
N ARG A 69 1.19 -3.90 -23.37
CA ARG A 69 1.93 -3.59 -22.14
C ARG A 69 1.77 -2.14 -21.69
N LEU A 70 1.72 -1.19 -22.61
CA LEU A 70 1.41 0.21 -22.31
C LEU A 70 -0.04 0.41 -21.84
N ALA A 71 -1.00 -0.29 -22.45
CA ALA A 71 -2.38 -0.33 -21.98
C ALA A 71 -2.48 -0.95 -20.57
N SER A 72 -1.68 -1.99 -20.29
CA SER A 72 -1.55 -2.58 -18.97
C SER A 72 -0.90 -1.62 -17.96
N ALA A 73 0.16 -0.89 -18.34
CA ALA A 73 0.86 0.05 -17.45
C ALA A 73 0.00 1.28 -17.12
N ALA A 74 -0.79 1.75 -18.07
CA ALA A 74 -1.75 2.83 -17.88
C ALA A 74 -2.90 2.40 -16.94
N THR A 75 -3.49 1.23 -17.15
CA THR A 75 -4.58 0.69 -16.28
C THR A 75 -4.17 0.58 -14.80
N HIS A 76 -2.87 0.41 -14.50
CA HIS A 76 -2.36 0.20 -13.15
C HIS A 76 -1.65 1.43 -12.55
N GLY A 77 -1.70 2.60 -13.20
CA GLY A 77 -1.16 3.85 -12.66
C GLY A 77 0.37 3.86 -12.45
N LEU A 78 1.09 3.06 -13.24
CA LEU A 78 2.54 2.82 -13.10
C LEU A 78 3.41 3.70 -14.01
N LEU A 79 2.89 4.82 -14.53
CA LEU A 79 3.72 5.82 -15.22
C LEU A 79 4.43 6.72 -14.20
N ALA A 80 5.28 6.09 -13.39
CA ALA A 80 6.38 6.76 -12.71
C ALA A 80 7.43 5.68 -12.46
N THR A 81 8.38 5.54 -13.39
CA THR A 81 9.79 5.25 -13.08
C THR A 81 10.59 5.17 -14.38
N ARG A 82 11.83 5.66 -14.25
CA ARG A 82 12.95 5.59 -15.19
C ARG A 82 13.18 4.16 -15.73
N ASP A 83 12.81 3.13 -14.97
CA ASP A 83 12.99 1.72 -15.30
C ASP A 83 12.20 1.23 -16.52
N LEU A 84 10.98 1.75 -16.76
CA LEU A 84 10.22 1.39 -17.96
C LEU A 84 10.84 2.02 -19.21
N ALA A 85 11.31 3.26 -19.12
CA ALA A 85 11.97 3.95 -20.22
C ALA A 85 13.33 3.30 -20.54
N ASP A 86 14.13 2.95 -19.51
CA ASP A 86 15.42 2.29 -19.66
C ASP A 86 15.27 0.87 -20.24
N TRP A 87 14.25 0.13 -19.81
CA TRP A 87 13.93 -1.19 -20.37
C TRP A 87 13.45 -1.11 -21.83
N LEU A 88 12.62 -0.12 -22.17
CA LEU A 88 12.19 0.13 -23.55
C LEU A 88 13.36 0.54 -24.45
N LEU A 89 14.26 1.39 -23.93
CA LEU A 89 15.51 1.75 -24.61
C LEU A 89 16.36 0.51 -24.92
N ALA A 90 16.55 -0.37 -23.94
CA ALA A 90 17.35 -1.59 -24.11
C ALA A 90 16.76 -2.56 -25.15
N GLN A 91 15.42 -2.71 -25.17
CA GLN A 91 14.73 -3.52 -26.16
C GLN A 91 14.83 -2.94 -27.58
N MET A 92 14.75 -1.62 -27.72
CA MET A 92 14.80 -0.93 -29.02
C MET A 92 16.22 -0.81 -29.58
N GLN A 93 17.24 -0.96 -28.73
CA GLN A 93 18.67 -0.96 -29.11
C GLN A 93 19.20 -2.35 -29.47
N GLY A 94 18.39 -3.42 -29.36
CA GLY A 94 18.71 -4.75 -29.87
C GLY A 94 19.64 -5.60 -28.99
N ASP A 95 19.78 -5.29 -27.70
CA ASP A 95 20.63 -6.06 -26.78
C ASP A 95 19.85 -7.22 -26.14
N PRO A 96 20.24 -8.50 -26.34
CA PRO A 96 19.53 -9.63 -25.76
C PRO A 96 19.96 -9.85 -24.29
N PRO A 97 19.04 -10.18 -23.37
CA PRO A 97 19.43 -10.54 -22.02
C PRO A 97 20.07 -11.93 -22.00
N VAL A 98 21.28 -12.06 -21.44
CA VAL A 98 21.84 -13.35 -21.02
C VAL A 98 21.10 -13.79 -19.76
N ALA A 99 20.22 -14.78 -19.89
CA ALA A 99 19.56 -15.44 -18.76
C ALA A 99 20.56 -16.36 -18.02
N PRO A 100 20.47 -16.51 -16.68
CA PRO A 100 21.23 -17.54 -15.97
C PRO A 100 20.69 -18.95 -16.32
N GLU A 101 21.60 -19.92 -16.52
CA GLU A 101 21.27 -21.30 -16.90
C GLU A 101 20.57 -22.11 -15.77
N PRO A 102 19.78 -23.15 -16.11
CA PRO A 102 18.86 -23.79 -15.19
C PRO A 102 19.45 -25.05 -14.56
N GLU A 103 19.78 -24.98 -13.26
CA GLU A 103 19.89 -26.19 -12.42
C GLU A 103 18.68 -26.23 -11.47
N GLU A 104 17.75 -27.13 -11.80
CA GLU A 104 16.62 -27.68 -11.04
C GLU A 104 16.01 -26.80 -9.92
N LEU A 105 15.00 -25.99 -10.27
CA LEU A 105 14.04 -25.42 -9.32
C LEU A 105 12.63 -25.94 -9.58
N PRO A 106 11.86 -26.28 -8.53
CA PRO A 106 10.53 -26.85 -8.67
C PRO A 106 9.55 -25.84 -9.26
N ILE A 107 8.81 -26.30 -10.26
CA ILE A 107 7.72 -25.62 -10.95
C ILE A 107 6.84 -24.83 -9.98
N THR A 108 6.89 -23.50 -10.08
CA THR A 108 5.84 -22.58 -9.60
C THR A 108 5.47 -21.62 -10.73
N PRO A 109 4.17 -21.29 -10.91
CA PRO A 109 3.71 -20.55 -12.08
C PRO A 109 4.23 -19.11 -12.07
N ILE A 110 4.60 -18.64 -13.26
CA ILE A 110 5.25 -17.36 -13.56
C ILE A 110 4.54 -16.20 -12.84
N GLY A 111 5.10 -15.77 -11.72
CA GLY A 111 4.76 -14.51 -11.06
C GLY A 111 5.60 -13.39 -11.66
N MET A 112 4.97 -12.32 -12.13
CA MET A 112 5.64 -11.03 -12.24
C MET A 112 6.41 -10.76 -10.94
N PRO A 113 7.59 -10.11 -10.96
CA PRO A 113 8.16 -9.61 -9.72
C PRO A 113 7.08 -8.75 -9.06
N ARG A 114 6.59 -9.21 -7.90
CA ARG A 114 5.75 -8.41 -7.03
C ARG A 114 6.60 -7.18 -6.75
N ILE A 115 6.26 -6.02 -7.31
CA ILE A 115 6.83 -4.76 -6.85
C ILE A 115 6.57 -4.77 -5.34
N GLU A 116 7.61 -5.00 -4.56
CA GLU A 116 7.50 -5.14 -3.11
C GLU A 116 7.07 -3.78 -2.58
N ARG A 117 5.76 -3.62 -2.41
CA ARG A 117 5.21 -2.45 -1.78
C ARG A 117 5.70 -2.44 -0.35
N VAL A 118 6.16 -1.27 0.10
CA VAL A 118 6.41 -1.04 1.52
C VAL A 118 5.10 -1.30 2.29
N PRO A 119 5.09 -2.22 3.26
CA PRO A 119 3.91 -2.50 4.06
C PRO A 119 3.37 -1.26 4.76
N THR A 120 2.05 -1.10 4.78
CA THR A 120 1.42 0.02 5.48
C THR A 120 1.23 -0.33 6.95
N THR A 121 1.50 0.63 7.83
CA THR A 121 1.17 0.50 9.25
C THR A 121 -0.15 1.18 9.58
N TRP A 122 -0.99 0.47 10.32
CA TRP A 122 -2.31 0.89 10.74
C TRP A 122 -2.39 0.90 12.26
N VAL A 123 -3.16 1.82 12.83
CA VAL A 123 -3.62 1.72 14.23
C VAL A 123 -5.05 1.19 14.25
N LEU A 124 -5.19 -0.03 14.77
CA LEU A 124 -6.45 -0.71 15.00
C LEU A 124 -6.89 -0.52 16.45
N THR A 125 -8.08 0.06 16.63
CA THR A 125 -8.64 0.29 17.96
C THR A 125 -9.55 -0.86 18.38
N ALA A 126 -9.33 -1.35 19.59
CA ALA A 126 -10.05 -2.47 20.19
C ALA A 126 -10.47 -2.16 21.64
N SER A 127 -11.38 -2.97 22.16
CA SER A 127 -11.61 -3.08 23.61
C SER A 127 -10.60 -4.08 24.19
N VAL A 128 -10.43 -4.03 25.52
CA VAL A 128 -9.64 -5.03 26.27
C VAL A 128 -10.19 -6.44 26.03
N ASP A 129 -11.52 -6.61 26.06
CA ASP A 129 -12.14 -7.93 25.89
C ASP A 129 -11.94 -8.48 24.47
N ASN A 130 -11.99 -7.63 23.45
CA ASN A 130 -11.70 -8.05 22.09
C ASN A 130 -10.21 -8.39 21.91
N HIS A 131 -9.31 -7.62 22.54
CA HIS A 131 -7.89 -7.91 22.50
C HIS A 131 -7.59 -9.26 23.18
N ALA A 132 -8.17 -9.53 24.34
CA ALA A 132 -8.04 -10.82 25.02
C ALA A 132 -8.59 -11.98 24.17
N ALA A 133 -9.69 -11.78 23.44
CA ALA A 133 -10.20 -12.78 22.50
C ALA A 133 -9.23 -13.04 21.35
N THR A 134 -8.60 -12.01 20.80
CA THR A 134 -7.54 -12.14 19.78
C THR A 134 -6.30 -12.85 20.34
N GLU A 135 -5.85 -12.46 21.53
CA GLU A 135 -4.70 -13.04 22.23
C GLU A 135 -4.91 -14.52 22.55
N SER A 136 -6.12 -14.91 22.99
CA SER A 136 -6.46 -16.32 23.26
C SER A 136 -6.36 -17.24 22.03
N ARG A 137 -6.31 -16.64 20.82
CA ARG A 137 -6.10 -17.31 19.54
C ARG A 137 -4.70 -17.07 18.99
N ALA A 138 -3.75 -16.69 19.84
CA ALA A 138 -2.36 -16.39 19.49
C ALA A 138 -2.23 -15.38 18.34
N PHE A 139 -3.17 -14.41 18.26
CA PHE A 139 -3.21 -13.41 17.20
C PHE A 139 -3.32 -14.00 15.79
N SER A 140 -3.85 -15.22 15.63
CA SER A 140 -3.95 -15.89 14.32
C SER A 140 -4.97 -15.25 13.38
N VAL A 141 -5.88 -14.42 13.91
CA VAL A 141 -6.96 -13.79 13.16
C VAL A 141 -7.33 -12.45 13.78
N ILE A 142 -7.63 -11.47 12.93
CA ILE A 142 -8.19 -10.18 13.34
C ILE A 142 -9.45 -9.84 12.55
N GLY A 143 -10.39 -9.14 13.18
CA GLY A 143 -11.68 -8.78 12.59
C GLY A 143 -11.95 -7.29 12.60
N ILE A 144 -12.46 -6.78 11.48
CA ILE A 144 -12.83 -5.38 11.27
C ILE A 144 -14.36 -5.24 11.26
N LYS A 145 -14.89 -4.18 11.86
CA LYS A 145 -16.34 -3.94 11.99
C LYS A 145 -16.97 -3.79 10.62
N GLU A 146 -18.23 -4.21 10.51
CA GLU A 146 -18.98 -4.24 9.25
C GLU A 146 -18.96 -2.89 8.52
N ARG A 147 -19.19 -1.79 9.24
CA ARG A 147 -19.16 -0.41 8.71
C ARG A 147 -17.81 0.03 8.13
N ASN A 148 -16.72 -0.64 8.48
CA ASN A 148 -15.36 -0.31 8.02
C ASN A 148 -14.91 -1.16 6.83
N ARG A 149 -15.84 -1.82 6.11
CA ARG A 149 -15.54 -2.64 4.92
C ARG A 149 -14.61 -1.93 3.93
N ARG A 150 -14.88 -0.65 3.64
CA ARG A 150 -14.07 0.14 2.68
C ARG A 150 -12.61 0.21 3.09
N ARG A 151 -12.33 0.50 4.37
CA ARG A 151 -10.97 0.50 4.90
C ARG A 151 -10.36 -0.90 5.00
N ALA A 152 -11.16 -1.91 5.32
CA ALA A 152 -10.68 -3.29 5.34
C ALA A 152 -10.16 -3.72 3.96
N MET A 153 -10.83 -3.35 2.87
CA MET A 153 -10.37 -3.62 1.50
C MET A 153 -9.08 -2.90 1.11
N GLU A 154 -8.58 -1.98 1.93
CA GLU A 154 -7.30 -1.30 1.72
C GLU A 154 -6.13 -2.01 2.43
N ILE A 155 -6.42 -2.93 3.36
CA ILE A 155 -5.41 -3.72 4.08
C ILE A 155 -4.99 -4.89 3.20
N GLU A 156 -3.69 -5.12 3.08
CA GLU A 156 -3.13 -6.18 2.25
C GLU A 156 -2.08 -7.00 3.02
N PRO A 157 -1.77 -8.23 2.56
CA PRO A 157 -0.71 -9.03 3.14
C PRO A 157 0.61 -8.28 3.24
N GLY A 158 1.24 -8.34 4.41
CA GLY A 158 2.44 -7.59 4.78
C GLY A 158 2.16 -6.42 5.72
N ASP A 159 0.98 -5.80 5.63
CA ASP A 159 0.60 -4.66 6.48
C ASP A 159 0.67 -4.99 7.96
N VAL A 160 0.98 -3.98 8.78
CA VAL A 160 1.11 -4.11 10.23
C VAL A 160 -0.04 -3.38 10.92
N LEU A 161 -0.70 -4.04 11.87
CA LEU A 161 -1.76 -3.47 12.70
C LEU A 161 -1.25 -3.30 14.14
N VAL A 162 -1.00 -2.05 14.53
CA VAL A 162 -0.71 -1.67 15.92
C VAL A 162 -2.02 -1.63 16.72
N LEU A 163 -2.06 -2.35 17.83
CA LEU A 163 -3.26 -2.60 18.63
C LEU A 163 -3.43 -1.56 19.73
N TYR A 164 -4.34 -0.60 19.55
CA TYR A 164 -4.67 0.43 20.53
C TYR A 164 -5.93 0.10 21.32
N LEU A 165 -5.86 0.13 22.65
CA LEU A 165 -6.97 -0.22 23.54
C LEU A 165 -7.67 1.03 24.05
N THR A 166 -8.81 1.38 23.44
CA THR A 166 -9.50 2.69 23.61
C THR A 166 -9.78 3.14 25.04
N LYS A 167 -10.24 2.25 25.93
CA LYS A 167 -10.57 2.61 27.32
C LYS A 167 -9.36 2.69 28.23
N VAL A 168 -8.32 1.93 27.92
CA VAL A 168 -7.06 1.92 28.69
C VAL A 168 -6.09 2.95 28.13
N MET A 169 -6.31 3.40 26.90
CA MET A 169 -5.50 4.38 26.18
C MET A 169 -4.04 3.93 26.06
N ALA A 170 -3.84 2.66 25.71
CA ALA A 170 -2.53 2.04 25.62
C ALA A 170 -2.38 1.20 24.35
N PHE A 171 -1.15 1.07 23.86
CA PHE A 171 -0.76 0.15 22.81
C PHE A 171 -0.35 -1.19 23.43
N ALA A 172 -0.97 -2.28 22.96
CA ALA A 172 -0.79 -3.62 23.52
C ALA A 172 0.14 -4.51 22.70
N GLY A 173 0.50 -4.09 21.48
CA GLY A 173 1.32 -4.86 20.56
C GLY A 173 1.05 -4.50 19.10
N ALA A 174 1.64 -5.27 18.20
CA ALA A 174 1.42 -5.18 16.77
C ALA A 174 1.35 -6.59 16.14
N ILE A 175 0.53 -6.71 15.11
CA ILE A 175 0.33 -7.96 14.36
C ILE A 175 0.52 -7.69 12.87
N ARG A 176 1.04 -8.67 12.13
CA ARG A 176 1.21 -8.60 10.67
C ARG A 176 0.08 -9.35 9.99
N VAL A 177 -0.45 -8.76 8.92
CA VAL A 177 -1.43 -9.41 8.03
C VAL A 177 -0.69 -10.40 7.14
N THR A 178 -1.08 -11.67 7.19
CA THR A 178 -0.39 -12.77 6.47
C THR A 178 -1.12 -13.28 5.25
N GLY A 179 -2.34 -12.79 5.00
CA GLY A 179 -3.18 -13.25 3.90
C GLY A 179 -4.36 -12.32 3.64
N ASP A 180 -5.13 -12.64 2.61
CA ASP A 180 -6.14 -11.76 2.05
C ASP A 180 -7.37 -11.58 2.95
N LEU A 181 -8.11 -10.49 2.69
CA LEU A 181 -9.41 -10.23 3.31
C LEU A 181 -10.41 -11.35 2.98
N TYR A 182 -11.05 -11.90 3.99
CA TYR A 182 -12.20 -12.80 3.83
C TYR A 182 -13.38 -12.39 4.72
N GLU A 183 -14.57 -12.89 4.37
CA GLU A 183 -15.76 -12.71 5.20
C GLU A 183 -16.03 -13.96 6.04
N ASP A 184 -16.21 -13.78 7.34
CA ASP A 184 -16.65 -14.82 8.26
C ASP A 184 -17.36 -14.18 9.46
N ARG A 185 -18.46 -14.79 9.89
CA ARG A 185 -19.36 -14.29 10.95
C ARG A 185 -19.36 -15.16 12.22
N GLU A 186 -18.45 -16.13 12.36
CA GLU A 186 -18.28 -16.88 13.61
C GLU A 186 -18.05 -15.93 14.80
N LYS A 187 -18.73 -16.13 15.92
CA LYS A 187 -18.60 -15.22 17.06
C LYS A 187 -17.26 -15.43 17.80
N ILE A 188 -16.22 -14.71 17.38
CA ILE A 188 -14.90 -14.70 18.05
C ILE A 188 -14.82 -13.59 19.10
N TRP A 189 -15.21 -12.37 18.73
CA TRP A 189 -15.10 -11.21 19.60
C TRP A 189 -16.41 -10.93 20.34
N PRO A 190 -16.35 -10.63 21.65
CA PRO A 190 -17.55 -10.34 22.44
C PRO A 190 -18.24 -9.04 22.02
N GLY A 191 -17.51 -8.08 21.44
CA GLY A 191 -18.07 -6.80 21.00
C GLY A 191 -18.48 -5.91 22.17
N GLN A 192 -19.41 -4.97 21.94
CA GLN A 192 -19.97 -4.16 23.02
C GLN A 192 -21.14 -4.90 23.70
N PRO A 193 -21.29 -4.82 25.04
CA PRO A 193 -22.32 -5.59 25.77
C PRO A 193 -23.76 -5.43 25.26
N LYS A 194 -24.11 -4.24 24.77
CA LYS A 194 -25.47 -3.92 24.30
C LYS A 194 -25.67 -4.06 22.79
N ASN A 195 -24.57 -4.13 22.03
CA ASN A 195 -24.61 -4.20 20.57
C ASN A 195 -23.30 -4.83 20.07
N PRO A 196 -23.18 -6.15 20.10
CA PRO A 196 -21.97 -6.83 19.66
C PRO A 196 -21.82 -6.66 18.15
N ASP A 197 -20.75 -5.96 17.72
CA ASP A 197 -20.37 -5.91 16.32
C ASP A 197 -19.98 -7.34 15.84
N ALA A 198 -20.33 -7.70 14.61
CA ALA A 198 -20.07 -9.04 14.06
C ALA A 198 -18.61 -9.29 13.61
N TYR A 199 -17.82 -8.22 13.43
CA TYR A 199 -16.45 -8.24 12.88
C TYR A 199 -16.28 -9.18 11.67
N PRO A 200 -17.07 -8.99 10.59
CA PRO A 200 -17.14 -9.96 9.50
C PRO A 200 -15.90 -9.95 8.59
N TRP A 201 -15.18 -8.83 8.52
CA TRP A 201 -14.06 -8.63 7.61
C TRP A 201 -12.77 -9.06 8.29
N ARG A 202 -12.22 -10.23 7.94
CA ARG A 202 -11.12 -10.86 8.66
C ARG A 202 -9.88 -11.02 7.83
N PHE A 203 -8.76 -11.13 8.53
CA PHE A 203 -7.46 -11.44 7.98
C PHE A 203 -6.80 -12.51 8.84
N PRO A 204 -6.09 -13.48 8.23
CA PRO A 204 -5.10 -14.24 8.97
C PRO A 204 -3.95 -13.30 9.36
N THR A 205 -3.46 -13.45 10.58
CA THR A 205 -2.42 -12.59 11.14
C THR A 205 -1.41 -13.39 11.95
N GLU A 206 -0.27 -12.78 12.22
CA GLU A 206 0.73 -13.29 13.16
C GLU A 206 1.22 -12.17 14.07
N PRO A 207 1.68 -12.46 15.30
CA PRO A 207 2.25 -11.43 16.16
C PRO A 207 3.59 -10.92 15.60
N VAL A 208 3.74 -9.60 15.54
CA VAL A 208 5.05 -8.93 15.41
C VAL A 208 5.62 -8.74 16.82
N VAL A 209 4.81 -8.16 17.70
CA VAL A 209 5.12 -7.98 19.11
C VAL A 209 3.83 -8.04 19.92
N ALA A 210 3.82 -8.83 20.99
CA ALA A 210 2.69 -8.93 21.91
C ALA A 210 3.17 -8.65 23.33
N LEU A 211 2.57 -7.65 23.98
CA LEU A 211 2.97 -7.23 25.32
C LEU A 211 2.01 -7.81 26.37
N PRO A 212 2.53 -8.33 27.49
CA PRO A 212 1.69 -8.65 28.63
C PRO A 212 1.05 -7.36 29.17
N ARG A 213 -0.08 -7.50 29.85
CA ARG A 213 -0.92 -6.37 30.31
C ARG A 213 -0.15 -5.34 31.13
N GLU A 214 0.77 -5.79 31.97
CA GLU A 214 1.57 -4.97 32.88
C GLU A 214 2.57 -4.08 32.13
N ARG A 215 2.81 -4.40 30.84
CA ARG A 215 3.77 -3.74 29.97
C ARG A 215 3.11 -3.03 28.79
N TRP A 216 1.79 -2.89 28.77
CA TRP A 216 1.16 -2.10 27.71
C TRP A 216 1.65 -0.66 27.77
N VAL A 217 1.97 -0.10 26.60
CA VAL A 217 2.56 1.23 26.46
C VAL A 217 1.46 2.28 26.53
N PRO A 218 1.40 3.14 27.55
CA PRO A 218 0.44 4.25 27.59
C PRO A 218 0.62 5.16 26.39
N ALA A 219 -0.44 5.38 25.61
CA ALA A 219 -0.37 6.17 24.39
C ALA A 219 -0.05 7.64 24.64
N GLU A 220 -0.30 8.13 25.86
CA GLU A 220 0.08 9.47 26.29
C GLU A 220 1.60 9.69 26.22
N GLU A 221 2.43 8.67 26.50
CA GLU A 221 3.90 8.73 26.40
C GLU A 221 4.40 9.07 24.99
N LEU A 222 3.64 8.66 23.98
CA LEU A 222 3.97 8.85 22.56
C LEU A 222 3.16 9.99 21.93
N SER A 223 2.12 10.49 22.60
CA SER A 223 1.14 11.41 22.02
C SER A 223 1.75 12.70 21.46
N THR A 224 2.81 13.21 22.07
CA THR A 224 3.51 14.42 21.61
C THR A 224 4.50 14.16 20.48
N GLN A 225 4.86 12.90 20.24
CA GLN A 225 5.85 12.49 19.24
C GLN A 225 5.19 12.01 17.94
N LEU A 226 3.96 11.47 18.03
CA LEU A 226 3.23 10.97 16.87
C LEU A 226 2.68 12.12 16.02
N GLU A 227 3.14 12.21 14.77
CA GLU A 227 2.65 13.15 13.74
C GLU A 227 1.14 13.03 13.57
N HIS A 228 0.59 11.81 13.65
CA HIS A 228 -0.85 11.58 13.60
C HIS A 228 -1.56 12.30 14.75
N VAL A 229 -1.04 12.25 15.96
CA VAL A 229 -1.68 12.83 17.14
C VAL A 229 -1.55 14.36 17.17
N GLN A 230 -0.44 14.90 16.67
CA GLN A 230 -0.18 16.34 16.61
C GLN A 230 -1.17 17.12 15.71
N LYS A 231 -2.02 16.45 14.94
CA LYS A 231 -3.14 17.07 14.20
C LYS A 231 -4.26 17.59 15.12
N TRP A 232 -4.20 17.27 16.42
CA TRP A 232 -5.15 17.73 17.45
C TRP A 232 -4.45 18.57 18.52
N PRO A 233 -5.17 19.51 19.18
CA PRO A 233 -4.66 20.17 20.38
C PRO A 233 -4.22 19.16 21.43
N ALA A 234 -3.16 19.48 22.19
CA ALA A 234 -2.57 18.57 23.17
C ALA A 234 -3.61 18.10 24.20
N GLU A 235 -4.53 18.96 24.63
CA GLU A 235 -5.61 18.65 25.58
C GLU A 235 -6.65 17.67 25.01
N HIS A 236 -6.65 17.48 23.68
CA HIS A 236 -7.62 16.70 22.93
C HIS A 236 -6.98 15.58 22.09
N TRP A 237 -5.73 15.20 22.41
CA TRP A 237 -4.97 14.17 21.70
C TRP A 237 -5.73 12.84 21.51
N LYS A 238 -6.59 12.48 22.46
CA LYS A 238 -7.40 11.25 22.46
C LYS A 238 -8.34 11.17 21.25
N LEU A 239 -8.72 12.30 20.66
CA LEU A 239 -9.54 12.35 19.45
C LEU A 239 -8.84 11.72 18.23
N ALA A 240 -7.51 11.70 18.22
CA ALA A 240 -6.72 11.03 17.17
C ALA A 240 -7.04 9.53 17.05
N PHE A 241 -7.51 8.91 18.14
CA PHE A 241 -7.85 7.49 18.20
C PHE A 241 -9.35 7.19 18.06
N GLN A 242 -10.18 8.16 17.65
CA GLN A 242 -11.60 7.91 17.34
C GLN A 242 -11.81 7.09 16.07
N GLY A 243 -12.82 6.22 16.05
CA GLY A 243 -13.04 5.26 14.97
C GLY A 243 -12.22 3.97 15.16
N GLN A 244 -12.31 3.02 14.22
CA GLN A 244 -11.65 1.72 14.34
C GLN A 244 -10.23 1.68 13.74
N LEU A 245 -10.09 2.06 12.49
CA LEU A 245 -8.84 1.96 11.73
C LEU A 245 -8.32 3.34 11.35
N ARG A 246 -7.00 3.50 11.26
CA ARG A 246 -6.32 4.62 10.60
C ARG A 246 -4.95 4.16 10.11
N THR A 247 -4.46 4.75 9.03
CA THR A 247 -3.05 4.64 8.65
C THR A 247 -2.23 5.65 9.45
N VAL A 248 -0.94 5.38 9.61
CA VAL A 248 0.05 6.31 10.17
C VAL A 248 1.20 6.50 9.17
N SER A 249 2.00 7.55 9.36
CA SER A 249 3.21 7.76 8.55
C SER A 249 4.28 6.73 8.88
N ASP A 250 5.31 6.63 8.02
CA ASP A 250 6.46 5.75 8.27
C ASP A 250 7.22 6.16 9.55
N HIS A 251 7.24 7.46 9.86
CA HIS A 251 7.82 7.98 11.10
C HIS A 251 7.06 7.46 12.33
N ASP A 252 5.75 7.63 12.35
CA ASP A 252 4.89 7.13 13.43
C ASP A 252 4.95 5.61 13.55
N ALA A 253 5.01 4.91 12.42
CA ALA A 253 5.16 3.46 12.38
C ALA A 253 6.45 3.01 13.08
N GLY A 254 7.58 3.64 12.75
CA GLY A 254 8.87 3.39 13.41
C GLY A 254 8.80 3.64 14.92
N LEU A 255 8.33 4.81 15.34
CA LEU A 255 8.19 5.14 16.77
C LEU A 255 7.34 4.13 17.55
N LEU A 256 6.20 3.73 16.98
CA LEU A 256 5.31 2.76 17.61
C LEU A 256 5.98 1.39 17.73
N LEU A 257 6.57 0.89 16.65
CA LEU A 257 7.20 -0.43 16.63
C LEU A 257 8.44 -0.48 17.53
N ASP A 258 9.31 0.51 17.47
CA ASP A 258 10.50 0.61 18.31
C ASP A 258 10.14 0.62 19.80
N ARG A 259 9.14 1.42 20.18
CA ARG A 259 8.69 1.51 21.57
C ARG A 259 8.09 0.19 22.07
N LEU A 260 7.32 -0.50 21.24
CA LEU A 260 6.74 -1.80 21.59
C LEU A 260 7.81 -2.89 21.71
N HIS A 261 8.77 -2.94 20.78
CA HIS A 261 9.90 -3.86 20.81
C HIS A 261 10.79 -3.64 22.04
N ALA A 262 11.11 -2.38 22.36
CA ALA A 262 11.85 -2.03 23.55
C ALA A 262 11.17 -2.53 24.84
N GLU A 263 9.84 -2.45 24.91
CA GLU A 263 9.05 -2.93 26.05
C GLU A 263 8.99 -4.47 26.14
N ALA A 264 8.99 -5.14 24.98
CA ALA A 264 9.10 -6.59 24.91
C ALA A 264 10.50 -7.10 25.29
N GLY A 265 11.52 -6.23 25.25
CA GLY A 265 12.92 -6.61 25.40
C GLY A 265 13.51 -7.27 24.15
N THR A 266 12.92 -7.01 22.99
CA THR A 266 13.33 -7.54 21.68
C THR A 266 13.76 -6.37 20.79
N PRO A 267 14.81 -6.48 19.95
CA PRO A 267 15.11 -5.46 18.96
C PRO A 267 14.05 -5.42 17.85
N ALA A 268 13.82 -4.24 17.26
CA ALA A 268 12.82 -3.97 16.23
C ALA A 268 13.21 -4.49 14.83
#